data_AF-A0A498MJE8-F1
#
_entry.id   AF-A0A498MJE8-F1
#
_cell.length_a   1.000
_cell.length_b   1.000
_cell.length_c   1.000
_cell.angle_alpha   90.00
_cell.angle_beta   90.00
_cell.angle_gamma   90.00
#
_symmetry.space_group_name_H-M   'P 1'
#
loop_
_entity.id
_entity.type
_entity.pdbx_description
1 polymer ?
#
loop_
_entity_poly.entity_id
_entity_poly.type
_entity_poly.pdbx_seq_one_letter_code
_entity_poly.pdbx_strand_id
1 'polypeptide(L)'
;MDAGMMPHRVGISFLCLFVAVMSSVVHTSISLPHDGDALVKTRARRDDARFLGRENTVPVRLAYRMDGDSQAAYDVLNTRVRMSSDSKQNHMAQASFQVQAFGQTFILDVELNHDLLSSNYIERHISEEGKSVVNKGGEHCYYHGKVRDIPKSYVALSTCHGLQ
;
A
#
# COMPACT_ATOMS: atom_id res chain seq x y z
N MET A 1 62.59 0.35 26.10
CA MET A 1 61.13 0.15 26.25
C MET A 1 60.46 1.49 26.31
N ASP A 2 59.28 1.50 25.72
CA ASP A 2 58.34 2.59 25.42
C ASP A 2 57.90 3.43 26.64
N ALA A 3 57.63 4.72 26.40
CA ALA A 3 56.74 5.55 27.19
C ALA A 3 56.25 6.72 26.33
N GLY A 4 54.92 6.80 26.16
CA GLY A 4 54.25 7.67 25.20
C GLY A 4 54.18 9.16 25.55
N MET A 5 53.78 9.93 24.53
CA MET A 5 53.22 11.28 24.64
C MET A 5 52.34 11.51 23.40
N MET A 6 51.03 11.69 23.62
CA MET A 6 50.04 12.07 22.59
C MET A 6 50.18 13.57 22.25
N PRO A 7 50.06 14.00 20.98
CA PRO A 7 49.81 15.40 20.66
C PRO A 7 48.42 15.67 20.06
N HIS A 8 47.85 16.79 20.52
CA HIS A 8 47.01 17.75 19.81
C HIS A 8 45.61 17.38 19.28
N ARG A 9 44.62 17.57 20.17
CA ARG A 9 43.22 17.89 19.85
C ARG A 9 43.05 19.38 19.48
N VAL A 10 43.40 19.79 18.26
CA VAL A 10 43.10 21.16 17.75
C VAL A 10 42.55 21.10 16.31
N GLY A 11 41.71 20.10 16.00
CA GLY A 11 41.17 19.92 14.64
C GLY A 11 39.65 19.96 14.50
N ILE A 12 38.90 19.88 15.61
CA ILE A 12 37.46 19.59 15.55
C ILE A 12 36.62 20.85 15.84
N SER A 13 37.18 21.83 16.55
CA SER A 13 36.43 23.04 16.95
C SER A 13 36.23 24.05 15.82
N PHE A 14 37.13 24.11 14.84
CA PHE A 14 36.99 25.04 13.71
C PHE A 14 35.87 24.62 12.75
N LEU A 15 35.67 23.31 12.53
CA LEU A 15 34.62 22.82 11.62
C LEU A 15 33.21 23.16 12.12
N CYS A 16 32.98 23.10 13.43
CA CYS A 16 31.69 23.48 14.04
C CYS A 16 31.38 24.97 13.89
N LEU A 17 32.41 25.83 14.01
CA LEU A 17 32.23 27.28 13.87
C LEU A 17 31.90 27.66 12.41
N PHE A 18 32.50 27.00 11.42
CA PHE A 18 32.16 27.24 10.01
C PHE A 18 30.71 26.84 9.68
N VAL A 19 30.19 25.71 10.20
CA VAL A 19 28.79 25.33 9.98
C VAL A 19 27.83 26.35 10.59
N ALA A 20 28.11 26.83 11.81
CA ALA A 20 27.28 27.82 12.48
C ALA A 20 27.26 29.18 11.75
N VAL A 21 28.41 29.63 11.22
CA VAL A 21 28.52 30.88 10.46
C VAL A 21 27.77 30.78 9.12
N MET A 22 27.82 29.64 8.42
CA MET A 22 27.03 29.47 7.19
C MET A 22 25.52 29.41 7.46
N SER A 23 25.09 28.80 8.58
CA SER A 23 23.68 28.83 8.98
C SER A 23 23.19 30.23 9.35
N SER A 24 24.05 31.07 9.95
CA SER A 24 23.69 32.44 10.33
C SER A 24 23.80 33.44 9.18
N VAL A 25 24.67 33.23 8.19
CA VAL A 25 24.75 34.04 6.96
C VAL A 25 23.59 33.73 6.00
N VAL A 26 23.04 32.50 6.01
CA VAL A 26 21.85 32.14 5.19
C VAL A 26 20.54 32.64 5.82
N HIS A 27 20.56 33.20 7.04
CA HIS A 27 19.37 33.58 7.79
C HIS A 27 18.83 35.01 7.57
N THR A 28 19.27 35.71 6.53
CA THR A 28 18.70 37.02 6.15
C THR A 28 18.10 36.99 4.76
N SER A 29 16.92 36.36 4.61
CA SER A 29 15.81 36.77 3.72
C SER A 29 14.80 35.61 3.49
N ILE A 30 14.02 35.23 4.51
CA ILE A 30 12.77 34.49 4.28
C ILE A 30 11.68 35.16 5.13
N SER A 31 10.85 35.92 4.44
CA SER A 31 9.57 36.41 4.95
C SER A 31 8.69 35.23 5.38
N LEU A 32 8.11 35.34 6.58
CA LEU A 32 7.17 34.41 7.18
C LEU A 32 6.00 34.09 6.22
N PRO A 33 5.73 32.83 5.83
CA PRO A 33 4.47 32.47 5.20
C PRO A 33 3.37 32.39 6.26
N HIS A 34 2.27 33.08 6.00
CA HIS A 34 1.03 33.00 6.77
C HIS A 34 0.46 31.58 6.68
N ASP A 35 0.04 31.04 7.83
CA ASP A 35 -0.34 29.64 8.10
C ASP A 35 -1.66 29.18 7.41
N GLY A 36 -1.99 29.77 6.25
CA GLY A 36 -3.23 29.53 5.49
C GLY A 36 -3.04 28.90 4.11
N ASP A 37 -1.83 28.92 3.54
CA ASP A 37 -1.62 28.51 2.13
C ASP A 37 -1.35 27.01 1.93
N ALA A 38 -0.88 26.28 2.95
CA ALA A 38 -0.60 24.85 2.83
C ALA A 38 -1.88 24.01 2.68
N LEU A 39 -2.96 24.40 3.37
CA LEU A 39 -4.27 23.74 3.28
C LEU A 39 -5.00 24.07 1.96
N VAL A 40 -4.84 25.30 1.46
CA VAL A 40 -5.42 25.74 0.19
C VAL A 40 -4.69 25.08 -0.98
N LYS A 41 -3.36 24.97 -0.93
CA LYS A 41 -2.56 24.30 -1.97
C LYS A 41 -2.79 22.79 -2.03
N THR A 42 -3.07 22.15 -0.89
CA THR A 42 -3.47 20.73 -0.85
C THR A 42 -4.89 20.50 -1.36
N ARG A 43 -5.83 21.44 -1.15
CA ARG A 43 -7.15 21.41 -1.79
C ARG A 43 -7.05 21.67 -3.31
N ALA A 44 -6.33 22.70 -3.74
CA ALA A 44 -6.15 23.01 -5.16
C ALA A 44 -5.47 21.86 -5.94
N ARG A 45 -4.47 21.19 -5.35
CA ARG A 45 -3.84 20.01 -5.98
C ARG A 45 -4.72 18.76 -5.98
N ARG A 46 -5.61 18.62 -4.99
CA ARG A 46 -6.62 17.55 -4.94
C ARG A 46 -7.72 17.79 -5.96
N ASP A 47 -7.96 19.05 -6.30
CA ASP A 47 -9.03 19.50 -7.19
C ASP A 47 -8.71 19.28 -8.67
N ASP A 48 -7.43 19.42 -9.07
CA ASP A 48 -6.94 19.09 -10.43
C ASP A 48 -6.75 17.59 -10.66
N ALA A 49 -6.70 16.80 -9.59
CA ALA A 49 -6.69 15.33 -9.65
C ALA A 49 -8.12 14.74 -9.68
N ARG A 50 -9.15 15.57 -9.69
CA ARG A 50 -10.54 15.12 -9.78
C ARG A 50 -10.84 14.67 -11.20
N PHE A 51 -11.04 13.35 -11.33
CA PHE A 51 -11.41 12.58 -12.52
C PHE A 51 -10.28 12.18 -13.47
N LEU A 52 -9.43 11.25 -13.01
CA LEU A 52 -9.24 10.06 -13.85
C LEU A 52 -10.65 9.48 -14.06
N GLY A 53 -11.10 9.39 -15.31
CA GLY A 53 -12.48 9.03 -15.65
C GLY A 53 -12.99 7.80 -14.90
N ARG A 54 -14.30 7.73 -14.66
CA ARG A 54 -14.91 6.45 -14.27
C ARG A 54 -15.06 5.62 -15.53
N GLU A 55 -14.44 4.46 -15.57
CA GLU A 55 -14.59 3.50 -16.66
C GLU A 55 -15.03 2.16 -16.11
N ASN A 56 -15.99 1.53 -16.79
CA ASN A 56 -16.37 0.17 -16.49
C ASN A 56 -15.49 -0.75 -17.33
N THR A 57 -14.85 -1.71 -16.68
CA THR A 57 -14.00 -2.71 -17.32
C THR A 57 -14.47 -4.09 -16.93
N VAL A 58 -14.15 -5.08 -17.75
CA VAL A 58 -14.35 -6.50 -17.44
C VAL A 58 -12.96 -7.09 -17.20
N PRO A 59 -12.58 -7.36 -15.95
CA PRO A 59 -11.28 -7.94 -15.66
C PRO A 59 -11.18 -9.37 -16.17
N VAL A 60 -9.96 -9.88 -16.36
CA VAL A 60 -9.68 -11.30 -16.61
C VAL A 60 -8.57 -11.77 -15.66
N ARG A 61 -8.67 -12.98 -15.09
CA ARG A 61 -7.61 -13.50 -14.21
C ARG A 61 -6.52 -14.15 -15.05
N LEU A 62 -5.27 -13.82 -14.78
CA LEU A 62 -4.12 -14.45 -15.43
C LEU A 62 -3.65 -15.63 -14.56
N ALA A 63 -3.48 -16.81 -15.16
CA ALA A 63 -2.88 -17.97 -14.50
C ALA A 63 -1.64 -18.42 -15.26
N TYR A 64 -0.56 -18.71 -14.52
CA TYR A 64 0.69 -19.16 -15.09
C TYR A 64 0.60 -20.64 -15.47
N ARG A 65 0.88 -20.97 -16.73
CA ARG A 65 0.91 -22.36 -17.21
C ARG A 65 2.35 -22.85 -17.18
N MET A 66 2.62 -23.93 -16.45
CA MET A 66 4.00 -24.42 -16.23
C MET A 66 4.66 -25.01 -17.49
N ASP A 67 3.89 -25.31 -18.54
CA ASP A 67 4.38 -26.00 -19.75
C ASP A 67 4.99 -25.08 -20.83
N GLY A 68 5.01 -23.76 -20.59
CA GLY A 68 5.58 -22.77 -21.47
C GLY A 68 5.30 -21.40 -20.89
N ASP A 69 6.28 -20.50 -20.92
CA ASP A 69 6.40 -19.19 -20.24
C ASP A 69 5.27 -18.17 -20.56
N SER A 70 4.02 -18.62 -20.46
CA SER A 70 2.83 -18.02 -21.05
C SER A 70 1.74 -17.94 -19.97
N GLN A 71 1.31 -16.72 -19.70
CA GLN A 71 0.16 -16.45 -18.85
C GLN A 71 -1.11 -16.66 -19.67
N ALA A 72 -1.92 -17.64 -19.31
CA ALA A 72 -3.20 -17.86 -19.94
C ALA A 72 -4.27 -17.01 -19.23
N ALA A 73 -5.05 -16.28 -20.03
CA ALA A 73 -6.20 -15.55 -19.55
C ALA A 73 -7.34 -16.54 -19.26
N TYR A 74 -7.78 -16.61 -18.01
CA TYR A 74 -8.94 -17.40 -17.59
C TYR A 74 -10.12 -16.48 -17.31
N ASP A 75 -11.25 -16.78 -17.93
CA ASP A 75 -12.54 -16.10 -17.72
C ASP A 75 -13.09 -16.30 -16.29
N VAL A 76 -12.53 -17.26 -15.55
CA VAL A 76 -12.87 -17.50 -14.15
C VAL A 76 -12.08 -16.54 -13.24
N LEU A 77 -12.76 -15.48 -12.83
CA LEU A 77 -12.24 -14.42 -11.95
C LEU A 77 -12.19 -14.78 -10.46
N ASN A 78 -12.63 -15.97 -10.06
CA ASN A 78 -12.70 -16.33 -8.65
C ASN A 78 -11.29 -16.40 -8.02
N THR A 79 -11.15 -16.00 -6.76
CA THR A 79 -9.93 -16.26 -5.98
C THR A 79 -10.15 -17.34 -4.93
N ARG A 80 -11.38 -17.87 -4.85
CA ARG A 80 -11.80 -18.83 -3.85
C ARG A 80 -11.36 -20.24 -4.23
N VAL A 81 -10.56 -20.85 -3.37
CA VAL A 81 -10.12 -22.24 -3.48
C VAL A 81 -11.07 -23.11 -2.64
N ARG A 82 -11.72 -24.10 -3.25
CA ARG A 82 -12.52 -25.09 -2.51
C ARG A 82 -11.58 -26.15 -1.93
N MET A 83 -11.40 -26.16 -0.60
CA MET A 83 -10.87 -27.33 0.10
C MET A 83 -12.02 -28.10 0.73
N SER A 84 -12.02 -29.42 0.50
CA SER A 84 -12.97 -30.37 1.05
C SER A 84 -12.84 -30.43 2.56
N SER A 85 -13.96 -30.45 3.26
CA SER A 85 -14.14 -30.57 4.72
C SER A 85 -13.75 -29.36 5.57
N ASP A 86 -14.82 -28.70 6.05
CA ASP A 86 -14.89 -27.76 7.17
C ASP A 86 -14.65 -26.25 6.90
N SER A 87 -15.73 -25.61 6.44
CA SER A 87 -16.16 -24.23 6.77
C SER A 87 -15.22 -23.01 6.58
N LYS A 88 -14.04 -23.12 6.00
CA LYS A 88 -13.20 -21.95 5.65
C LYS A 88 -13.05 -21.80 4.14
N GLN A 89 -13.76 -20.80 3.57
CA GLN A 89 -13.46 -20.33 2.21
C GLN A 89 -12.06 -19.71 2.24
N ASN A 90 -11.12 -20.31 1.52
CA ASN A 90 -9.75 -19.82 1.49
C ASN A 90 -9.51 -19.14 0.15
N HIS A 91 -8.95 -17.94 0.20
CA HIS A 91 -8.60 -17.19 -0.98
C HIS A 91 -7.14 -17.46 -1.39
N MET A 92 -6.86 -17.43 -2.70
CA MET A 92 -5.49 -17.53 -3.21
C MET A 92 -4.63 -16.42 -2.60
N ALA A 93 -3.43 -16.77 -2.11
CA ALA A 93 -2.54 -15.78 -1.50
C ALA A 93 -2.10 -14.69 -2.49
N GLN A 94 -1.96 -15.04 -3.77
CA GLN A 94 -1.58 -14.13 -4.84
C GLN A 94 -2.46 -14.35 -6.07
N ALA A 95 -2.72 -13.28 -6.81
CA ALA A 95 -3.44 -13.31 -8.08
C ALA A 95 -2.99 -12.17 -8.99
N SER A 96 -3.16 -12.36 -10.30
CA SER A 96 -2.96 -11.32 -11.30
C SER A 96 -4.24 -11.11 -12.10
N PHE A 97 -4.64 -9.85 -12.29
CA PHE A 97 -5.82 -9.49 -13.09
C PHE A 97 -5.44 -8.56 -14.22
N GLN A 98 -5.88 -8.87 -15.42
CA GLN A 98 -5.82 -7.96 -16.56
C GLN A 98 -7.09 -7.09 -16.57
N VAL A 99 -6.93 -5.78 -16.69
CA VAL A 99 -8.05 -4.84 -16.86
C VAL A 99 -7.80 -3.97 -18.09
N GLN A 100 -8.84 -3.78 -18.90
CA GLN A 100 -8.80 -2.85 -20.02
C GLN A 100 -9.54 -1.57 -19.64
N ALA A 101 -8.81 -0.49 -19.46
CA ALA A 101 -9.37 0.80 -19.09
C ALA A 101 -8.54 1.92 -19.74
N PHE A 102 -9.17 3.04 -20.00
CA PHE A 102 -8.58 4.27 -20.53
C PHE A 102 -7.82 4.02 -21.85
N GLY A 103 -8.37 3.14 -22.69
CA GLY A 103 -7.75 2.72 -23.96
C GLY A 103 -6.46 1.91 -23.81
N GLN A 104 -6.15 1.43 -22.60
CA GLN A 104 -4.92 0.72 -22.27
C GLN A 104 -5.23 -0.60 -21.54
N THR A 105 -4.29 -1.53 -21.58
CA THR A 105 -4.34 -2.76 -20.80
C THR A 105 -3.41 -2.64 -19.61
N PHE A 106 -3.91 -2.91 -18.42
CA PHE A 106 -3.13 -2.96 -17.19
C PHE A 106 -3.17 -4.36 -16.60
N ILE A 107 -2.08 -4.73 -15.93
CA ILE A 107 -2.02 -5.95 -15.14
C ILE A 107 -1.86 -5.56 -13.67
N LEU A 108 -2.77 -6.05 -12.84
CA LEU A 108 -2.81 -5.83 -11.40
C LEU A 108 -2.23 -7.06 -10.72
N ASP A 109 -1.06 -6.92 -10.13
CA ASP A 109 -0.44 -7.97 -9.31
C ASP A 109 -0.80 -7.73 -7.85
N VAL A 110 -1.53 -8.67 -7.26
CA VAL A 110 -2.13 -8.50 -5.94
C VAL A 110 -1.88 -9.67 -5.01
N GLU A 111 -1.77 -9.34 -3.72
CA GLU A 111 -1.58 -10.26 -2.60
C GLU A 111 -2.72 -10.11 -1.60
N LEU A 112 -3.16 -11.23 -1.04
CA LEU A 112 -4.22 -11.27 -0.04
C LEU A 112 -3.73 -10.55 1.21
N ASN A 113 -4.55 -9.64 1.73
CA ASN A 113 -4.22 -8.93 2.94
C ASN A 113 -4.39 -9.86 4.15
N HIS A 114 -3.27 -10.30 4.71
CA HIS A 114 -3.21 -11.13 5.92
C HIS A 114 -3.24 -10.33 7.22
N ASP A 115 -3.02 -9.01 7.16
CA ASP A 115 -2.81 -8.15 8.32
C ASP A 115 -4.05 -7.33 8.71
N LEU A 116 -5.07 -7.26 7.85
CA LEU A 116 -6.27 -6.47 8.13
C LEU A 116 -7.07 -7.06 9.29
N LEU A 117 -7.24 -8.38 9.28
CA LEU A 117 -7.88 -9.18 10.32
C LEU A 117 -7.27 -10.59 10.25
N SER A 118 -7.02 -11.22 11.40
CA SER A 118 -6.52 -12.60 11.43
C SER A 118 -7.63 -13.60 11.07
N SER A 119 -7.28 -14.76 10.51
CA SER A 119 -8.23 -15.83 10.15
C SER A 119 -9.06 -16.41 11.32
N ASN A 120 -8.70 -16.07 12.55
CA ASN A 120 -9.36 -16.43 13.80
C ASN A 120 -9.96 -15.22 14.53
N TYR A 121 -10.09 -14.08 13.86
CA TYR A 121 -10.74 -12.90 14.40
C TYR A 121 -12.20 -13.21 14.74
N ILE A 122 -12.62 -12.77 15.92
CA ILE A 122 -14.00 -12.89 16.40
C ILE A 122 -14.48 -11.54 16.92
N GLU A 123 -15.71 -11.20 16.57
CA GLU A 123 -16.37 -10.01 17.09
C GLU A 123 -17.25 -10.41 18.26
N ARG A 124 -17.10 -9.73 19.40
CA ARG A 124 -17.98 -9.91 20.55
C ARG A 124 -18.78 -8.65 20.78
N HIS A 125 -20.09 -8.73 20.61
CA HIS A 125 -21.01 -7.66 20.95
C HIS A 125 -21.65 -7.94 22.31
N ILE A 126 -21.51 -7.01 23.26
CA ILE A 126 -22.11 -7.10 24.59
C ILE A 126 -23.22 -6.06 24.67
N SER A 127 -24.46 -6.49 24.91
CA SER A 127 -25.60 -5.59 25.09
C SER A 127 -25.59 -4.95 26.48
N GLU A 128 -26.37 -3.88 26.66
CA GLU A 128 -26.57 -3.24 27.98
C GLU A 128 -27.13 -4.21 29.04
N GLU A 129 -27.87 -5.23 28.62
CA GLU A 129 -28.38 -6.32 29.47
C GLU A 129 -27.30 -7.37 29.84
N GLY A 130 -26.06 -7.21 29.37
CA GLY A 130 -24.96 -8.13 29.61
C GLY A 130 -24.95 -9.39 28.72
N LYS A 131 -25.82 -9.48 27.71
CA LYS A 131 -25.84 -10.61 26.76
C LYS A 131 -24.70 -10.44 25.75
N SER A 132 -23.92 -11.49 25.54
CA SER A 132 -22.82 -11.50 24.59
C SER A 132 -23.17 -12.29 23.33
N VAL A 133 -23.09 -11.67 22.16
CA VAL A 133 -23.15 -12.33 20.85
C VAL A 133 -21.74 -12.41 20.28
N VAL A 134 -21.31 -13.60 19.88
CA VAL A 134 -20.02 -13.82 19.21
C VAL A 134 -20.25 -14.09 17.74
N ASN A 135 -19.66 -13.25 16.89
CA ASN A 135 -19.62 -13.48 15.46
C ASN A 135 -18.22 -13.93 15.06
N LYS A 136 -18.13 -15.02 14.29
CA LYS A 136 -16.86 -15.37 13.64
C LYS A 136 -16.67 -14.30 12.56
N GLY A 137 -15.53 -13.61 12.53
CA GLY A 137 -15.30 -12.48 11.63
C GLY A 137 -15.63 -12.77 10.16
N GLY A 138 -15.66 -11.72 9.34
CA GLY A 138 -15.97 -11.81 7.91
C GLY A 138 -14.95 -12.62 7.09
N GLU A 139 -15.27 -12.80 5.80
CA GLU A 139 -14.38 -13.45 4.82
C GLU A 139 -13.11 -12.60 4.56
N HIS A 140 -11.94 -13.26 4.44
CA HIS A 140 -10.67 -12.59 4.11
C HIS A 140 -10.49 -12.53 2.59
N CYS A 141 -11.10 -11.52 1.97
CA CYS A 141 -11.19 -11.35 0.52
C CYS A 141 -10.66 -9.99 0.03
N TYR A 142 -9.88 -9.29 0.85
CA TYR A 142 -9.27 -8.00 0.52
C TYR A 142 -7.83 -8.18 0.07
N TYR A 143 -7.46 -7.51 -1.01
CA TYR A 143 -6.15 -7.60 -1.63
C TYR A 143 -5.51 -6.22 -1.74
N HIS A 144 -4.19 -6.19 -1.70
CA HIS A 144 -3.38 -5.03 -2.03
C HIS A 144 -2.32 -5.41 -3.07
N GLY A 145 -1.76 -4.43 -3.78
CA GLY A 145 -0.80 -4.74 -4.82
C GLY A 145 -0.31 -3.55 -5.62
N LYS A 146 0.13 -3.82 -6.84
CA LYS A 146 0.67 -2.81 -7.77
C LYS A 146 0.18 -3.05 -9.19
N VAL A 147 0.24 -2.01 -10.00
CA VAL A 147 0.12 -2.14 -11.45
C VAL A 147 1.48 -2.53 -12.00
N ARG A 148 1.54 -3.65 -12.73
CA ARG A 148 2.75 -4.17 -13.34
C ARG A 148 3.38 -3.10 -14.24
N ASP A 149 4.70 -3.02 -14.20
CA ASP A 149 5.52 -2.06 -14.97
C ASP A 149 5.27 -0.57 -14.70
N ILE A 150 4.42 -0.22 -13.72
CA ILE A 150 4.20 1.16 -13.29
C ILE A 150 4.81 1.34 -11.88
N PRO A 151 5.99 1.95 -11.76
CA PRO A 151 6.65 2.12 -10.48
C PRO A 151 5.83 3.03 -9.56
N LYS A 152 5.86 2.73 -8.26
CA LYS A 152 5.14 3.47 -7.21
C LYS A 152 3.61 3.51 -7.40
N SER A 153 3.05 2.60 -8.20
CA SER A 153 1.61 2.35 -8.26
C SER A 153 1.11 1.58 -7.03
N TYR A 154 -0.20 1.62 -6.78
CA TYR A 154 -0.86 0.87 -5.72
C TYR A 154 -2.25 0.42 -6.18
N VAL A 155 -2.64 -0.77 -5.75
CA VAL A 155 -3.94 -1.40 -6.04
C VAL A 155 -4.58 -1.85 -4.73
N ALA A 156 -5.89 -1.65 -4.59
CA ALA A 156 -6.70 -2.25 -3.54
C ALA A 156 -7.96 -2.85 -4.16
N LEU A 157 -8.22 -4.13 -3.89
CA LEU A 157 -9.35 -4.88 -4.46
C LEU A 157 -10.11 -5.64 -3.38
N SER A 158 -11.41 -5.80 -3.58
CA SER A 158 -12.26 -6.71 -2.82
C SER A 158 -12.81 -7.77 -3.77
N THR A 159 -12.64 -9.04 -3.44
CA THR A 159 -13.18 -10.17 -4.22
C THR A 159 -14.28 -10.91 -3.48
N CYS A 160 -14.86 -10.33 -2.43
CA CYS A 160 -15.84 -10.99 -1.56
C CYS A 160 -17.12 -11.40 -2.32
N HIS A 161 -17.48 -10.60 -3.33
CA HIS A 161 -18.64 -10.84 -4.20
C HIS A 161 -18.22 -11.18 -5.64
N GLY A 162 -16.95 -11.53 -5.84
CA GLY A 162 -16.34 -11.67 -7.16
C GLY A 162 -15.89 -10.33 -7.76
N LEU A 163 -15.32 -10.42 -8.95
CA LEU A 163 -15.03 -9.30 -9.85
C LEU A 163 -15.90 -9.57 -11.09
N GLN A 164 -16.80 -8.65 -11.43
CA GLN A 164 -17.68 -8.73 -12.61
C GLN A 164 -17.18 -7.74 -13.67
#